data_AF-A0A3E0A564-F1
#
_entry.id   AF-A0A3E0A564-F1
#
_cell.length_a   1.000
_cell.length_b   1.000
_cell.length_c   1.000
_cell.angle_alpha   90.00
_cell.angle_beta   90.00
_cell.angle_gamma   90.00
#
_symmetry.space_group_name_H-M   'P 1'
#
loop_
_entity.id
_entity.type
_entity.pdbx_description
1 polymer ?
#
loop_
_entity_poly.entity_id
_entity_poly.type
_entity_poly.pdbx_seq_one_letter_code
_entity_poly.pdbx_strand_id
1 'polypeptide(L)'
;MLKQISPTSQAHAKATSTEYSRILSAAVINSKFREMLLNDPIKAVTCGYSGEIFDLDREDKNRLATIRATSLADFAAQLSEI
;
A
#
# COMPACT_ATOMS: atom_id res chain seq x y z
N MET A 1 25.44 5.13 30.47
CA MET A 1 24.05 4.64 30.35
C MET A 1 23.73 4.48 28.87
N LEU A 2 23.60 3.25 28.39
CA LEU A 2 23.67 2.89 26.96
C LEU A 2 22.31 2.45 26.40
N LYS A 3 22.02 2.97 25.19
CA LYS A 3 21.00 2.60 24.18
C LYS A 3 19.53 2.86 24.53
N GLN A 4 19.08 4.06 24.19
CA GLN A 4 17.67 4.30 23.86
C GLN A 4 17.34 3.54 22.58
N ILE A 5 16.44 2.57 22.69
CA ILE A 5 15.84 1.84 21.58
C ILE A 5 14.71 2.73 21.08
N SER A 6 14.86 3.35 19.92
CA SER A 6 13.78 4.10 19.27
C SER A 6 12.69 3.11 18.82
N PRO A 7 11.47 3.12 19.38
CA PRO A 7 10.40 2.20 18.98
C PRO A 7 9.65 2.65 17.72
N THR A 8 9.95 3.82 17.18
CA THR A 8 9.08 4.51 16.21
C THR A 8 9.15 3.94 14.79
N SER A 9 10.30 3.40 14.36
CA SER A 9 10.48 2.93 12.97
C SER A 9 9.89 1.54 12.68
N GLN A 10 9.74 0.68 13.68
CA GLN A 10 9.20 -0.69 13.48
C GLN A 10 7.66 -0.74 13.46
N ALA A 11 6.99 0.14 14.22
CA ALA A 11 5.54 0.23 14.19
C ALA A 11 5.03 0.75 12.84
N HIS A 12 5.76 1.71 12.26
CA HIS A 12 5.44 2.30 10.95
C HIS A 12 5.55 1.28 9.81
N ALA A 13 6.67 0.54 9.73
CA ALA A 13 6.85 -0.51 8.73
C ALA A 13 5.80 -1.65 8.83
N LYS A 14 5.31 -1.93 10.05
CA LYS A 14 4.25 -2.93 10.25
C LYS A 14 2.87 -2.40 9.85
N ALA A 15 2.61 -1.12 10.09
CA ALA A 15 1.37 -0.46 9.66
C ALA A 15 1.30 -0.42 8.13
N THR A 16 2.35 0.01 7.43
CA THR A 16 2.39 0.07 5.96
C THR A 16 2.22 -1.32 5.32
N SER A 17 2.90 -2.35 5.83
CA SER A 17 2.70 -3.74 5.39
C SER A 17 1.25 -4.23 5.55
N THR A 18 0.56 -3.78 6.60
CA THR A 18 -0.85 -4.09 6.83
C THR A 18 -1.74 -3.36 5.82
N GLU A 19 -1.49 -2.08 5.56
CA GLU A 19 -2.22 -1.30 4.55
C GLU A 19 -2.06 -1.89 3.15
N TYR A 20 -0.84 -2.30 2.79
CA TYR A 20 -0.56 -3.01 1.54
C TYR A 20 -1.33 -4.33 1.42
N SER A 21 -1.37 -5.11 2.49
CA SER A 21 -2.16 -6.35 2.53
C SER A 21 -3.66 -6.06 2.36
N ARG A 22 -4.18 -4.97 2.95
CA ARG A 22 -5.57 -4.55 2.75
C ARG A 22 -5.84 -4.10 1.31
N ILE A 23 -4.94 -3.33 0.70
CA ILE A 23 -5.05 -2.90 -0.70
C ILE A 23 -5.11 -4.12 -1.62
N LEU A 24 -4.20 -5.07 -1.44
CA LEU A 24 -4.17 -6.33 -2.19
C LEU A 24 -5.46 -7.11 -1.98
N SER A 25 -5.92 -7.27 -0.73
CA SER A 25 -7.17 -7.96 -0.42
C SER A 25 -8.38 -7.30 -1.09
N ALA A 26 -8.47 -5.97 -1.03
CA ALA A 26 -9.52 -5.21 -1.70
C ALA A 26 -9.51 -5.42 -3.22
N ALA A 27 -8.32 -5.46 -3.83
CA ALA A 27 -8.17 -5.72 -5.26
C ALA A 27 -8.44 -7.19 -5.66
N VAL A 28 -8.23 -8.15 -4.76
CA VAL A 28 -8.66 -9.54 -4.97
C VAL A 28 -10.18 -9.64 -4.96
N ILE A 29 -10.83 -9.00 -3.98
CA ILE A 29 -12.27 -9.11 -3.76
C ILE A 29 -13.06 -8.28 -4.79
N ASN A 30 -12.53 -7.14 -5.22
CA ASN A 30 -13.22 -6.20 -6.10
C ASN A 30 -12.40 -5.88 -7.35
N SER A 31 -12.86 -6.42 -8.48
CA SER A 31 -12.25 -6.21 -9.80
C SER A 31 -12.25 -4.75 -10.23
N LYS A 32 -13.28 -3.96 -9.89
CA LYS A 32 -13.33 -2.52 -10.21
C LYS A 32 -12.27 -1.74 -9.45
N PHE A 33 -12.08 -2.06 -8.16
CA PHE A 33 -11.01 -1.46 -7.37
C PHE A 33 -9.64 -1.86 -7.92
N ARG A 34 -9.45 -3.13 -8.29
CA ARG A 34 -8.23 -3.60 -8.95
C ARG A 34 -7.92 -2.84 -10.24
N GLU A 35 -8.90 -2.68 -11.13
CA GLU A 35 -8.70 -1.92 -12.37
C GLU A 35 -8.35 -0.46 -12.07
N MET A 36 -8.98 0.15 -11.06
CA MET A 36 -8.63 1.49 -10.60
C MET A 36 -7.20 1.55 -10.04
N LEU A 37 -6.79 0.57 -9.24
CA LEU A 37 -5.46 0.48 -8.63
C LEU A 37 -4.37 0.30 -9.69
N LEU A 38 -4.60 -0.54 -10.70
CA LEU A 38 -3.64 -0.76 -11.79
C LEU A 38 -3.55 0.43 -12.75
N ASN A 39 -4.65 1.16 -12.94
CA ASN A 39 -4.65 2.35 -13.80
C ASN A 39 -4.11 3.59 -13.08
N ASP A 40 -4.47 3.77 -11.81
CA ASP A 40 -4.05 4.90 -10.97
C ASP A 40 -3.99 4.46 -9.49
N PRO A 41 -2.83 3.97 -9.03
CA PRO A 41 -2.69 3.44 -7.69
C PRO A 41 -2.90 4.52 -6.63
N ILE A 42 -2.51 5.77 -6.92
CA ILE A 42 -2.68 6.91 -6.01
C ILE A 42 -4.15 7.24 -5.81
N LYS A 43 -4.90 7.29 -6.91
CA LYS A 43 -6.34 7.54 -6.85
C LYS A 43 -7.05 6.42 -6.09
N ALA A 44 -6.69 5.16 -6.33
CA ALA A 44 -7.29 4.03 -5.63
C ALA A 44 -7.05 4.11 -4.11
N VAL A 45 -5.81 4.36 -3.67
CA VAL A 45 -5.53 4.45 -2.22
C VAL A 45 -6.09 5.72 -1.57
N THR A 46 -6.22 6.81 -2.33
CA THR A 46 -6.79 8.07 -1.84
C THR A 46 -8.32 8.01 -1.77
N CYS A 47 -8.96 7.33 -2.72
CA CYS A 47 -10.40 7.08 -2.70
C CYS A 47 -10.77 6.12 -1.57
N GLY A 48 -9.85 5.21 -1.22
CA GLY A 48 -10.08 4.18 -0.23
C GLY A 48 -10.90 3.01 -0.78
N TYR A 49 -11.25 2.09 0.11
CA TYR A 49 -12.05 0.92 -0.21
C TYR A 49 -13.10 0.68 0.86
N SER A 50 -14.35 0.41 0.45
CA SER A 50 -15.46 0.09 1.35
C SER A 50 -15.76 1.16 2.43
N GLY A 51 -15.42 2.43 2.16
CA GLY A 51 -15.62 3.54 3.10
C GLY A 51 -14.43 3.82 4.03
N GLU A 52 -13.37 3.02 3.93
CA GLU A 52 -12.12 3.21 4.67
C GLU A 52 -11.01 3.76 3.76
N ILE A 53 -10.19 4.66 4.30
CA ILE A 53 -9.02 5.21 3.61
C ILE A 53 -7.78 4.48 4.10
N PHE A 54 -6.80 4.26 3.22
CA PHE A 54 -5.53 3.66 3.61
C PHE A 54 -4.63 4.69 4.30
N ASP A 55 -4.09 4.31 5.45
CA ASP A 55 -3.20 5.16 6.26
C ASP A 55 -1.77 5.05 5.73
N LEU A 56 -1.56 5.63 4.55
CA LEU A 56 -0.27 5.67 3.87
C LEU A 56 0.30 7.08 3.89
N ASP A 57 1.55 7.17 4.33
CA ASP A 57 2.32 8.40 4.30
C ASP A 57 2.61 8.85 2.87
N ARG A 58 3.06 10.10 2.75
CA ARG A 58 3.39 10.69 1.46
C ARG A 58 4.47 9.91 0.72
N GLU A 59 5.44 9.34 1.45
CA GLU A 59 6.51 8.53 0.88
C GLU A 59 5.98 7.20 0.32
N ASP A 60 5.17 6.48 1.08
CA ASP A 60 4.53 5.24 0.65
C ASP A 60 3.62 5.45 -0.56
N LYS A 61 2.85 6.55 -0.57
CA LYS A 61 2.07 6.95 -1.76
C LYS A 61 2.98 7.18 -2.95
N ASN A 62 4.10 7.88 -2.77
CA ASN A 62 5.02 8.13 -3.87
C ASN A 62 5.65 6.82 -4.39
N ARG A 63 5.99 5.89 -3.50
CA ARG A 63 6.43 4.53 -3.86
C ARG A 63 5.38 3.80 -4.68
N LEU A 64 4.12 3.79 -4.22
CA LEU A 64 2.99 3.20 -4.97
C LEU A 64 2.80 3.85 -6.34
N ALA A 65 3.02 5.16 -6.48
CA ALA A 65 2.93 5.86 -7.77
C ALA A 65 3.99 5.40 -8.77
N THR A 66 5.14 4.89 -8.29
CA THR A 66 6.20 4.35 -9.16
C THR A 66 5.91 2.94 -9.65
N ILE A 67 5.03 2.20 -8.97
CA ILE A 67 4.65 0.84 -9.36
C ILE A 67 3.82 0.91 -10.64
N ARG A 68 4.32 0.28 -11.69
CA ARG A 68 3.59 0.12 -12.96
C ARG A 68 3.30 -1.35 -13.17
N ALA A 69 2.20 -1.79 -12.60
CA ALA A 69 1.78 -3.17 -12.71
C ALA A 69 0.63 -3.33 -13.70
N THR A 70 0.67 -4.43 -14.45
CA THR A 70 -0.42 -4.81 -15.38
C THR A 70 -1.37 -5.83 -14.76
N SER A 71 -1.00 -6.42 -13.63
CA SER A 71 -1.80 -7.39 -12.90
C SER A 71 -1.59 -7.24 -11.39
N LEU A 72 -2.51 -7.79 -10.60
CA LEU A 72 -2.41 -7.74 -9.15
C LEU A 72 -1.20 -8.51 -8.61
N ALA A 73 -0.83 -9.62 -9.25
CA ALA A 73 0.34 -10.40 -8.87
C ALA A 73 1.64 -9.60 -9.12
N ASP A 74 1.71 -8.92 -10.26
CA ASP A 74 2.82 -8.05 -10.62
C ASP A 74 2.91 -6.83 -9.68
N PHE A 75 1.76 -6.27 -9.30
CA PHE A 75 1.68 -5.21 -8.30
C PHE A 75 2.20 -5.68 -6.94
N ALA A 76 1.76 -6.85 -6.48
CA ALA A 76 2.22 -7.43 -5.21
C ALA A 76 3.72 -7.75 -5.22
N ALA A 77 4.25 -8.22 -6.36
CA ALA A 77 5.67 -8.49 -6.52
C ALA A 77 6.49 -7.19 -6.41
N GLN A 78 6.16 -6.17 -7.21
CA GLN A 78 6.83 -4.87 -7.15
C GLN A 78 6.71 -4.23 -5.76
N LEU A 79 5.54 -4.36 -5.12
CA LEU A 79 5.31 -3.85 -3.76
C LEU A 79 6.16 -4.55 -2.70
N SER A 80 6.50 -5.82 -2.89
CA SER A 80 7.39 -6.57 -2.01
C SER A 80 8.87 -6.22 -2.20
N GLU A 81 9.23 -5.56 -3.30
CA GLU A 81 10.61 -5.17 -3.63
C GLU A 81 10.98 -3.75 -3.14
N ILE A 82 10.02 -3.00 -2.59
CA ILE A 82 10.19 -1.63 -2.08
C ILE A 82 10.25 -1.63 -0.55
#